data_AF-A0A937ME79-F1
#
_entry.id   AF-A0A937ME79-F1
#
_cell.length_a   1.000
_cell.length_b   1.000
_cell.length_c   1.000
_cell.angle_alpha   90.00
_cell.angle_beta   90.00
_cell.angle_gamma   90.00
#
_symmetry.space_group_name_H-M   'P 1'
#
loop_
_entity.id
_entity.type
_entity.pdbx_description
1 polymer ?
#
loop_
_entity_poly.entity_id
_entity_poly.type
_entity_poly.pdbx_seq_one_letter_code
_entity_poly.pdbx_strand_id
1 'polypeptide(L)' 'MFKIDYNAELSRLMTEMQGDQGDAHEIHMRLKQLIATMRSEGLPVPQDFKDLEAGLDEEFEVEANS' A
#
# COMPACT_ATOMS: atom_id res chain seq x y z
N MET A 1 19.56 -1.58 -16.08
CA MET A 1 18.13 -1.67 -15.72
C MET A 1 18.06 -1.57 -14.21
N PHE A 2 17.73 -0.39 -13.67
CA PHE A 2 17.45 -0.25 -12.24
C PHE A 2 16.17 -1.05 -11.99
N LYS A 3 16.31 -2.29 -11.48
CA LYS A 3 15.16 -3.01 -10.94
C LYS A 3 14.71 -2.18 -9.75
N ILE A 4 13.61 -1.44 -9.92
CA ILE A 4 12.88 -0.90 -8.79
C ILE A 4 12.52 -2.12 -7.95
N ASP A 5 13.12 -2.23 -6.77
CA ASP A 5 12.76 -3.28 -5.84
C ASP A 5 11.45 -2.87 -5.20
N TYR A 6 10.35 -3.29 -5.83
CA TYR A 6 9.01 -3.01 -5.35
C TYR A 6 8.86 -3.42 -3.88
N ASN A 7 9.56 -4.46 -3.41
CA ASN A 7 9.53 -4.86 -2.01
C ASN A 7 10.17 -3.83 -1.05
N ALA A 8 11.18 -3.08 -1.51
CA ALA A 8 11.83 -2.04 -0.71
C ALA A 8 10.96 -0.79 -0.58
N GLU A 9 10.36 -0.34 -1.69
CA GLU A 9 9.40 0.76 -1.71
C GLU A 9 8.18 0.41 -0.83
N LEU A 10 7.73 -0.84 -0.90
CA LEU A 10 6.65 -1.37 -0.10
C LEU A 10 6.95 -1.45 1.40
N SER A 11 8.11 -1.99 1.77
CA SER A 11 8.55 -2.06 3.17
C SER A 11 8.66 -0.67 3.79
N ARG A 12 9.07 0.31 2.98
CA ARG A 12 9.10 1.72 3.38
C ARG A 12 7.70 2.27 3.65
N LEU A 13 6.74 2.06 2.74
CA LEU A 13 5.35 2.47 2.93
C LEU A 13 4.74 1.87 4.22
N MET A 14 5.01 0.59 4.51
CA MET A 14 4.55 -0.04 5.76
C MET A 14 5.15 0.62 7.01
N THR A 15 6.42 1.01 6.94
CA THR A 15 7.10 1.68 8.05
C THR A 15 6.53 3.09 8.26
N GLU A 16 6.22 3.81 7.18
CA GLU A 16 5.60 5.14 7.22
C GLU A 16 4.19 5.10 7.84
N MET A 17 3.41 4.04 7.59
CA MET A 17 2.11 3.83 8.24
C MET A 17 2.20 3.52 9.73
N GLN A 18 3.08 2.61 10.12
CA GLN A 18 3.23 2.21 11.54
C GLN A 18 3.80 3.34 12.41
N GLY A 19 4.51 4.30 11.79
CA GLY A 19 5.22 5.36 12.47
C GLY A 19 4.41 6.62 12.77
N ASP A 20 3.12 6.70 12.42
CA ASP A 20 2.29 7.92 12.57
C ASP A 20 2.86 9.14 11.79
N GLN A 21 3.74 8.88 10.81
CA GLN A 21 4.50 9.92 10.08
C GLN A 21 3.94 10.26 8.70
N GLY A 22 2.96 9.52 8.19
CA GLY A 22 2.34 9.81 6.90
C GLY A 22 0.82 9.84 6.99
N ASP A 23 0.22 10.66 6.14
CA ASP A 23 -1.23 10.68 5.95
C ASP A 23 -1.68 9.30 5.46
N ALA A 24 -2.52 8.63 6.25
CA ALA A 24 -3.02 7.29 5.94
C ALA A 24 -3.69 7.26 4.56
N HIS A 25 -4.39 8.33 4.15
CA HIS A 25 -5.01 8.43 2.83
C HIS A 25 -3.96 8.47 1.72
N GLU A 26 -2.88 9.24 1.91
CA GLU A 26 -1.80 9.34 0.93
C GLU A 26 -1.08 7.99 0.79
N ILE A 27 -0.78 7.32 1.91
CA ILE A 27 -0.14 6.02 1.91
C ILE A 27 -1.03 4.97 1.25
N HIS A 28 -2.33 4.99 1.54
CA HIS A 28 -3.30 4.11 0.90
C HIS A 28 -3.35 4.29 -0.62
N MET A 29 -3.41 5.54 -1.11
CA MET A 29 -3.38 5.79 -2.55
C MET A 29 -2.08 5.30 -3.20
N ARG A 30 -0.93 5.52 -2.55
CA ARG A 30 0.36 5.04 -3.04
C ARG A 30 0.44 3.51 -3.05
N LEU A 31 -0.08 2.84 -2.02
CA LEU A 31 -0.16 1.38 -1.94
C LEU A 31 -1.03 0.81 -3.08
N LYS A 32 -2.22 1.37 -3.31
CA LYS A 32 -3.10 0.96 -4.42
C LYS A 32 -2.44 1.12 -5.78
N GLN A 33 -1.79 2.26 -6.02
CA GLN A 33 -1.05 2.51 -7.26
C GLN A 33 0.04 1.46 -7.50
N LEU A 34 0.77 1.11 -6.44
CA LEU A 34 1.86 0.15 -6.53
C LEU A 34 1.37 -1.27 -6.77
N ILE A 35 0.33 -1.70 -6.03
CA ILE A 35 -0.32 -3.00 -6.24
C ILE A 35 -0.88 -3.09 -7.67
N ALA A 36 -1.53 -2.03 -8.16
CA ALA A 36 -2.04 -1.97 -9.54
C ALA A 36 -0.89 -2.09 -10.57
N THR A 37 0.23 -1.43 -10.32
CA THR A 37 1.42 -1.51 -11.17
C THR A 37 2.01 -2.93 -11.18
N MET A 38 2.18 -3.54 -10.00
CA MET A 38 2.66 -4.92 -9.88
C MET A 38 1.72 -5.91 -10.60
N ARG A 39 0.41 -5.79 -10.43
CA ARG A 39 -0.59 -6.59 -11.14
C ARG A 39 -0.50 -6.39 -12.66
N SER A 40 -0.31 -5.15 -13.12
CA SER A 40 -0.16 -4.82 -14.53
C SER A 40 1.13 -5.36 -15.14
N GLU A 41 2.21 -5.42 -14.37
CA GLU A 41 3.50 -6.00 -14.77
C GLU A 41 3.52 -7.53 -14.66
N GLY A 42 2.44 -8.15 -14.16
CA GLY A 42 2.36 -9.60 -13.92
C GLY A 42 3.20 -10.07 -12.74
N LEU A 43 3.57 -9.16 -11.83
CA LEU A 43 4.32 -9.45 -10.62
C LEU A 43 3.39 -9.97 -9.50
N PRO A 44 3.83 -10.94 -8.71
CA PRO A 44 3.07 -11.40 -7.56
C PRO A 44 3.04 -10.30 -6.48
N VAL A 45 1.84 -9.95 -6.02
CA VAL A 45 1.65 -9.05 -4.87
C VAL A 45 1.75 -9.86 -3.58
N PRO A 46 2.69 -9.55 -2.67
CA PRO A 46 2.84 -10.27 -1.40
C PRO A 46 1.61 -10.13 -0.49
N GLN A 47 1.38 -11.12 0.37
CA GLN A 47 0.15 -11.20 1.17
C GLN A 47 0.01 -10.05 2.17
N ASP A 48 1.10 -9.69 2.85
CA ASP A 48 1.14 -8.59 3.82
C ASP A 48 0.59 -7.27 3.24
N PHE A 49 0.75 -7.05 1.93
CA PHE A 49 0.24 -5.85 1.25
C PHE A 49 -1.23 -5.91 0.90
N LYS A 50 -1.76 -7.10 0.63
CA LYS A 50 -3.21 -7.28 0.45
C LYS A 50 -3.93 -7.08 1.78
N ASP A 51 -3.32 -7.55 2.85
CA ASP A 51 -3.86 -7.41 4.20
C ASP A 51 -3.86 -5.93 4.62
N LEU A 52 -2.80 -5.19 4.26
CA LEU A 52 -2.72 -3.75 4.46
C LEU A 52 -3.71 -2.95 3.60
N GLU A 53 -3.85 -3.28 2.31
CA GLU A 53 -4.84 -2.68 1.40
C GLU A 53 -6.26 -2.87 1.96
N ALA A 54 -6.57 -4.10 2.41
CA ALA A 54 -7.87 -4.42 2.99
C ALA A 54 -8.13 -3.71 4.32
N GLY A 55 -7.13 -3.64 5.22
CA GLY A 55 -7.28 -2.96 6.50
C GLY A 55 -7.50 -1.45 6.33
N LEU A 56 -6.75 -0.82 5.42
CA LEU A 56 -6.94 0.59 5.08
C LEU A 56 -8.31 0.82 4.43
N ASP A 57 -8.71 -0.02 3.48
CA ASP A 57 -10.02 0.10 2.84
C ASP A 57 -11.16 0.04 3.86
N GLU A 58 -11.06 -0.84 4.87
CA GLU A 58 -12.05 -0.92 5.95
C GLU A 58 -12.05 0.34 6.84
N GLU A 59 -10.87 0.85 7.23
CA GLU A 59 -10.75 2.09 8.01
C GLU A 59 -11.34 3.31 7.27
N PHE A 60 -11.08 3.43 5.96
CA PHE A 60 -11.61 4.53 5.15
C PHE A 60 -13.09 4.39 4.79
N GLU A 61 -13.59 3.18 4.56
CA GLU A 61 -15.03 2.96 4.36
C GLU A 61 -15.84 3.34 5.60
N VAL A 62 -15.29 3.09 6.79
CA VAL A 62 -15.91 3.48 8.07
C VAL A 62 -15.89 5.00 8.25
N GLU A 63 -14.78 5.68 7.92
CA GLU A 63 -14.70 7.15 7.95
C GLU A 63 -15.64 7.82 6.94
N ALA A 64 -15.76 7.30 5.71
CA ALA A 64 -16.59 7.89 4.67
C ALA A 64 -18.10 7.77 4.93
N ASN A 65 -18.50 6.85 5.82
CA ASN A 65 -19.90 6.54 6.11
C ASN A 65 -20.33 6.96 7.54
N SER A 66 -19.48 7.71 8.25
CA SER A 66 -19.74 8.30 9.58
C SER A 66 -20.02 9.80 9.50
#